data_AF-A0A392R594-F1
#
_entry.id   AF-A0A392R594-F1
#
_cell.length_a   1.000
_cell.length_b   1.000
_cell.length_c   1.000
_cell.angle_alpha   90.00
_cell.angle_beta   90.00
_cell.angle_gamma   90.00
#
_symmetry.space_group_name_H-M   'P 1'
#
loop_
_entity.id
_entity.type
_entity.pdbx_description
1 polymer ?
#
loop_
_entity_poly.entity_id
_entity_poly.type
_entity_poly.pdbx_seq_one_letter_code
_entity_poly.pdbx_strand_id
1 'polypeptide(L)'
;MELAGYWAKLPMIRRLMLSHPEVEWIWWMDSDAFFTDMVFELPMSKYNDYNLVLHGYPDLLFEQNSWIAVNTGSFLFRNCQWSLDLLDAWAPMGPKGPIREEAGKILTANLKGRPAFEADDQSALIYLLLSKKDKWMEK
;
A
#
# COMPACT_ATOMS: atom_id res chain seq x y z
N MET A 1 -8.04 18.17 -5.12
CA MET A 1 -8.02 17.11 -6.15
C MET A 1 -8.35 15.81 -5.47
N GLU A 2 -9.24 15.02 -6.07
CA GLU A 2 -9.94 13.91 -5.40
C GLU A 2 -9.20 12.57 -5.58
N LEU A 3 -9.05 11.82 -4.48
CA LEU A 3 -8.61 10.43 -4.49
C LEU A 3 -9.80 9.52 -4.78
N ALA A 4 -10.03 9.21 -6.06
CA ALA A 4 -11.12 8.37 -6.53
C ALA A 4 -10.65 6.98 -6.98
N GLY A 5 -11.56 6.00 -7.01
CA GLY A 5 -11.28 4.61 -7.40
C GLY A 5 -10.44 3.89 -6.33
N TYR A 6 -9.45 3.10 -6.75
CA TYR A 6 -8.57 2.34 -5.85
C TYR A 6 -7.86 3.24 -4.81
N TRP A 7 -7.67 4.52 -5.12
CA TRP A 7 -7.05 5.50 -4.22
C TRP A 7 -7.94 5.96 -3.06
N ALA A 8 -9.26 5.74 -3.11
CA ALA A 8 -10.19 6.17 -2.08
C ALA A 8 -9.96 5.47 -0.72
N LYS A 9 -9.25 4.33 -0.72
CA LYS A 9 -8.89 3.60 0.49
C LYS A 9 -7.98 4.42 1.42
N LEU A 10 -7.04 5.21 0.89
CA LEU A 10 -6.10 6.00 1.69
C LEU A 10 -6.79 7.01 2.64
N PRO A 11 -7.65 7.94 2.16
CA PRO A 11 -8.32 8.88 3.05
C PRO A 11 -9.31 8.18 4.00
N MET A 12 -9.89 7.06 3.60
CA MET A 12 -10.76 6.27 4.47
C MET A 12 -9.98 5.64 5.63
N ILE A 13 -8.85 4.99 5.35
CA ILE A 13 -7.95 4.42 6.37
C ILE A 13 -7.48 5.53 7.31
N ARG A 14 -7.01 6.67 6.79
CA ARG A 14 -6.58 7.81 7.62
C ARG A 14 -7.68 8.26 8.57
N ARG A 15 -8.92 8.38 8.08
CA ARG A 15 -10.06 8.79 8.90
C ARG A 15 -10.36 7.77 10.00
N LEU A 16 -10.33 6.47 9.67
CA LEU A 16 -10.53 5.39 10.64
C LEU A 16 -9.45 5.43 11.73
N MET A 17 -8.17 5.56 11.36
CA MET A 17 -7.05 5.66 12.32
C MET A 17 -7.26 6.79 13.34
N LEU A 18 -7.64 7.98 12.86
CA LEU A 18 -7.83 9.16 13.70
C LEU A 18 -9.11 9.11 14.54
N SER A 19 -10.15 8.43 14.05
CA SER A 19 -11.46 8.35 14.71
C SER A 19 -11.53 7.21 15.72
N HIS A 20 -10.65 6.20 15.57
CA HIS A 20 -10.61 5.00 16.39
C HIS A 20 -9.20 4.75 16.97
N PRO A 21 -8.72 5.61 17.89
CA PRO A 21 -7.40 5.46 18.50
C PRO A 21 -7.24 4.15 19.32
N GLU A 22 -8.35 3.50 19.68
CA GLU A 22 -8.38 2.21 20.36
C GLU A 22 -8.02 1.02 19.44
N VAL A 23 -8.15 1.19 18.11
CA VAL A 23 -7.85 0.14 17.15
C VAL A 23 -6.34 0.07 16.94
N GLU A 24 -5.72 -1.07 17.26
CA GLU A 24 -4.29 -1.29 17.03
C GLU A 24 -3.97 -1.55 15.55
N TRP A 25 -4.83 -2.32 14.86
CA TRP A 25 -4.62 -2.75 13.48
C TRP A 25 -5.86 -2.48 12.63
N ILE A 26 -5.64 -1.88 11.47
CA ILE A 26 -6.62 -1.76 10.40
C ILE A 26 -6.25 -2.79 9.34
N TRP A 27 -7.16 -3.73 9.09
CA TRP A 27 -7.06 -4.67 7.99
C TRP A 27 -7.87 -4.16 6.80
N TRP A 28 -7.19 -3.71 5.76
CA TRP A 28 -7.82 -3.42 4.48
C TRP A 28 -8.02 -4.71 3.69
N MET A 29 -9.20 -4.88 3.09
CA MET A 29 -9.50 -5.98 2.19
C MET A 29 -10.41 -5.47 1.06
N ASP A 30 -10.00 -5.67 -0.20
CA ASP A 30 -10.77 -5.29 -1.38
C ASP A 30 -12.05 -6.15 -1.48
N SER A 31 -13.08 -5.59 -2.15
CA SER A 31 -14.40 -6.24 -2.25
C SER A 31 -14.42 -7.53 -3.08
N ASP A 32 -13.38 -7.77 -3.88
CA ASP A 32 -13.19 -8.97 -4.69
C ASP A 32 -12.25 -10.00 -4.03
N ALA A 33 -11.77 -9.73 -2.81
CA ALA A 33 -11.05 -10.70 -1.99
C ALA A 33 -12.03 -11.47 -1.07
N PHE A 34 -11.82 -12.79 -0.94
CA PHE A 34 -12.67 -13.66 -0.12
C PHE A 34 -11.85 -14.54 0.81
N PHE A 35 -12.37 -14.77 2.01
CA PHE A 35 -11.84 -15.80 2.90
C PHE A 35 -12.25 -17.19 2.39
N THR A 36 -11.25 -18.04 2.17
CA THR A 36 -11.44 -19.44 1.76
C THR A 36 -10.96 -20.43 2.82
N ASP A 37 -10.14 -19.95 3.76
CA ASP A 37 -9.78 -20.66 5.00
C ASP A 37 -10.39 -19.91 6.19
N MET A 38 -11.37 -20.55 6.84
CA MET A 38 -12.10 -19.97 7.98
C MET A 38 -11.52 -20.39 9.34
N VAL A 39 -10.48 -21.22 9.34
CA VAL A 39 -9.82 -21.73 10.56
C VAL A 39 -8.50 -20.99 10.80
N PHE A 40 -7.88 -20.48 9.74
CA PHE A 40 -6.63 -19.75 9.82
C PHE A 40 -6.76 -18.46 10.67
N GLU A 41 -5.84 -18.32 11.63
CA GLU A 41 -5.66 -17.10 12.40
C GLU A 41 -4.36 -16.41 11.98
N LEU A 42 -4.42 -15.08 11.80
CA LEU A 42 -3.23 -14.28 11.52
C LEU A 42 -2.24 -14.41 12.69
N PRO A 43 -0.96 -14.73 12.44
CA PRO A 43 0.03 -14.90 13.48
C PRO A 43 0.52 -13.53 14.00
N MET A 44 -0.35 -12.79 14.71
CA MET A 44 -0.14 -11.39 15.09
C MET A 44 1.17 -11.14 15.84
N SER A 45 1.63 -12.12 16.64
CA SER A 45 2.91 -12.04 17.36
C SER A 45 4.12 -11.87 16.44
N LYS A 46 4.06 -12.36 15.19
CA LYS A 46 5.12 -12.16 14.18
C LYS A 46 5.21 -10.70 13.71
N TYR A 47 4.17 -9.91 13.93
CA TYR A 47 4.04 -8.55 13.42
C TYR A 47 4.28 -7.48 14.50
N ASN A 48 4.71 -7.87 15.70
CA ASN A 48 4.88 -6.96 16.84
C ASN A 48 5.83 -5.79 16.55
N ASP A 49 6.91 -6.02 15.81
CA ASP A 49 7.91 -5.00 15.49
C ASP A 49 7.63 -4.25 14.18
N TYR A 50 6.51 -4.59 13.52
CA TYR A 50 6.12 -4.08 12.21
C TYR A 50 4.85 -3.22 12.30
N ASN A 51 4.71 -2.31 11.34
CA ASN A 51 3.61 -1.36 11.18
C ASN A 51 2.83 -1.58 9.89
N LEU A 52 3.43 -2.26 8.90
CA LEU A 52 2.78 -2.61 7.63
C LEU A 52 3.05 -4.07 7.30
N VAL A 53 1.98 -4.82 7.04
CA VAL A 53 2.08 -6.22 6.59
C VAL A 53 1.29 -6.38 5.31
N LEU A 54 1.95 -6.92 4.29
CA LEU A 54 1.41 -7.10 2.95
C LEU A 54 1.86 -8.45 2.40
N HIS A 55 1.03 -9.03 1.54
CA HIS A 55 1.46 -10.17 0.74
C HIS A 55 2.43 -9.69 -0.36
N GLY A 56 3.55 -10.39 -0.53
CA GLY A 56 4.52 -10.08 -1.58
C GLY A 56 5.66 -11.09 -1.66
N TYR A 57 6.51 -10.89 -2.67
CA TYR A 57 7.65 -11.76 -2.98
C TYR A 57 8.94 -10.92 -2.99
N PRO A 58 9.89 -11.17 -2.08
CA PRO A 58 11.12 -10.38 -1.97
C PRO A 58 11.96 -10.34 -3.25
N ASP A 59 12.07 -11.43 -4.00
CA ASP A 59 12.78 -11.49 -5.28
C ASP A 59 12.14 -10.57 -6.33
N LEU A 60 10.80 -10.58 -6.42
CA LEU A 60 10.08 -9.68 -7.32
C LEU A 60 10.26 -8.21 -6.92
N LEU A 61 10.33 -7.92 -5.62
CA LEU A 61 10.48 -6.56 -5.11
C LEU A 61 11.90 -6.05 -5.31
N PHE A 62 12.90 -6.75 -4.77
CA PHE A 62 14.26 -6.26 -4.63
C PHE A 62 15.15 -6.54 -5.84
N GLU A 63 14.91 -7.64 -6.55
CA GLU A 63 15.76 -8.02 -7.70
C GLU A 63 15.13 -7.56 -9.01
N GLN A 64 13.80 -7.63 -9.11
CA GLN A 64 13.10 -7.38 -10.37
C GLN A 64 12.39 -6.04 -10.46
N ASN A 65 12.19 -5.33 -9.34
CA ASN A 65 11.37 -4.12 -9.26
C ASN A 65 10.01 -4.30 -9.95
N SER A 66 9.36 -5.45 -9.74
CA SER A 66 8.13 -5.83 -10.42
C SER A 66 6.92 -5.09 -9.84
N TRP A 67 6.00 -4.65 -10.70
CA TRP A 67 4.76 -3.97 -10.25
C TRP A 67 3.75 -4.90 -9.54
N ILE A 68 3.97 -6.21 -9.61
CA ILE A 68 3.20 -7.25 -8.89
C ILE A 68 3.98 -7.85 -7.71
N ALA A 69 5.08 -7.21 -7.31
CA ALA A 69 5.91 -7.70 -6.21
C ALA A 69 5.15 -7.76 -4.88
N VAL A 70 4.14 -6.90 -4.71
CA VAL A 70 3.28 -6.86 -3.53
C VAL A 70 1.83 -6.69 -3.96
N ASN A 71 0.89 -6.95 -3.05
CA ASN A 71 -0.52 -6.68 -3.27
C ASN A 71 -1.10 -5.72 -2.21
N THR A 72 -1.83 -4.70 -2.66
CA THR A 72 -2.53 -3.73 -1.78
C THR A 72 -4.04 -3.97 -1.70
N GLY A 73 -4.49 -5.15 -2.10
CA GLY A 73 -5.87 -5.60 -1.97
C GLY A 73 -6.15 -6.32 -0.64
N SER A 74 -5.12 -6.77 0.09
CA SER A 74 -5.26 -7.21 1.47
C SER A 74 -3.98 -6.92 2.26
N PHE A 75 -4.07 -6.06 3.27
CA PHE A 75 -2.91 -5.65 4.07
C PHE A 75 -3.32 -5.18 5.48
N LEU A 76 -2.37 -5.23 6.41
CA LEU A 76 -2.52 -4.71 7.77
C LEU A 76 -1.72 -3.42 7.93
N PHE A 77 -2.35 -2.42 8.54
CA PHE A 77 -1.71 -1.18 8.99
C PHE A 77 -1.84 -1.06 10.50
N ARG A 78 -0.73 -0.81 11.19
CA ARG A 78 -0.76 -0.46 12.61
C ARG A 78 -1.22 0.97 12.77
N ASN A 79 -2.14 1.24 13.69
CA ASN A 79 -2.59 2.59 14.00
C ASN A 79 -1.52 3.35 14.79
N CYS A 80 -0.65 4.06 14.09
CA CYS A 80 0.46 4.80 14.68
C CYS A 80 0.90 5.98 13.80
N GLN A 81 1.78 6.83 14.32
CA GLN A 81 2.30 7.99 13.58
C GLN A 81 3.02 7.59 12.29
N TRP A 82 3.84 6.53 12.34
CA TRP A 82 4.56 6.04 11.15
C TRP A 82 3.61 5.73 9.99
N SER A 83 2.46 5.14 10.31
CA SER A 83 1.43 4.79 9.33
C SER A 83 0.73 6.01 8.73
N LEU A 84 0.46 7.05 9.54
CA LEU A 84 -0.08 8.32 9.05
C LEU A 84 0.93 8.99 8.09
N ASP A 85 2.21 8.96 8.44
CA ASP A 85 3.28 9.52 7.62
C ASP A 85 3.42 8.75 6.29
N LEU A 86 3.26 7.42 6.34
CA LEU A 86 3.28 6.59 5.13
C LEU A 86 2.10 6.92 4.21
N LEU A 87 0.89 7.08 4.76
CA LEU A 87 -0.29 7.49 3.97
C LEU A 87 -0.06 8.84 3.27
N ASP A 88 0.55 9.80 3.97
CA ASP A 88 0.88 11.12 3.41
C ASP A 88 1.95 11.04 2.31
N ALA A 89 2.90 10.11 2.43
CA ALA A 89 3.90 9.85 1.40
C ALA A 89 3.39 9.05 0.20
N TRP A 90 2.33 8.25 0.38
CA TRP A 90 1.73 7.40 -0.64
C TRP A 90 0.70 8.13 -1.50
N ALA A 91 -0.09 9.02 -0.89
CA ALA A 91 -1.14 9.80 -1.54
C ALA A 91 -0.74 10.67 -2.77
N PRO A 92 0.49 11.22 -2.91
CA PRO A 92 0.79 12.24 -3.92
C PRO A 92 0.58 11.83 -5.38
N MET A 93 0.68 10.53 -5.70
CA MET A 93 0.46 10.01 -7.06
C MET A 93 -1.02 9.73 -7.37
N GLY A 94 -1.88 9.81 -6.37
CA GLY A 94 -3.29 9.43 -6.48
C GLY A 94 -4.29 10.47 -6.99
N PRO A 95 -4.09 11.80 -6.92
CA PRO A 95 -5.13 12.73 -7.32
C PRO A 95 -5.48 12.63 -8.82
N LYS A 96 -6.76 12.42 -9.14
CA LYS A 96 -7.22 12.21 -10.53
C LYS A 96 -6.88 13.40 -11.46
N GLY A 97 -6.63 13.09 -12.73
CA GLY A 97 -6.27 14.07 -13.76
C GLY A 97 -4.77 14.00 -14.09
N PRO A 98 -4.16 15.13 -14.53
CA PRO A 98 -2.78 15.14 -15.02
C PRO A 98 -1.76 14.56 -14.04
N ILE A 99 -1.97 14.74 -12.73
CA ILE A 99 -1.06 14.20 -11.70
C ILE A 99 -0.98 12.68 -11.77
N ARG A 100 -2.14 11.99 -11.79
CA ARG A 100 -2.20 10.53 -11.83
C ARG A 100 -1.74 9.97 -13.17
N GLU A 101 -2.02 10.67 -14.27
CA GLU A 101 -1.55 10.30 -15.60
C GLU A 101 -0.02 10.37 -15.71
N GLU A 102 0.59 11.48 -15.28
CA GLU A 102 2.05 11.64 -15.30
C GLU A 102 2.74 10.68 -14.32
N ALA A 103 2.17 10.48 -13.13
CA ALA A 103 2.65 9.47 -12.20
C ALA A 103 2.60 8.06 -12.81
N GLY A 104 1.56 7.73 -13.59
CA GLY A 104 1.45 6.46 -14.30
C GLY A 104 2.61 6.23 -15.28
N LYS A 105 3.06 7.28 -15.97
CA LYS A 105 4.24 7.20 -16.85
C LYS A 105 5.52 6.94 -16.06
N ILE A 106 5.71 7.63 -14.93
CA ILE A 106 6.86 7.41 -14.04
C ILE A 106 6.87 5.96 -13.54
N LEU A 107 5.73 5.44 -13.07
CA LEU A 107 5.62 4.07 -12.57
C LEU A 107 5.88 3.04 -13.67
N THR A 108 5.35 3.25 -14.87
CA THR A 108 5.60 2.36 -16.03
C THR A 108 7.08 2.33 -16.42
N ALA A 109 7.77 3.46 -16.32
CA ALA A 109 9.20 3.55 -16.63
C ALA A 109 10.11 2.89 -15.57
N ASN A 110 9.65 2.79 -14.32
CA ASN A 110 10.48 2.32 -13.21
C ASN A 110 10.12 0.91 -12.70
N LEU A 111 8.92 0.41 -13.01
CA LEU A 111 8.45 -0.89 -12.53
C LEU A 111 8.34 -1.90 -13.68
N LYS A 112 9.04 -3.02 -13.52
CA LYS A 112 9.10 -4.08 -14.52
C LYS A 112 7.72 -4.71 -14.73
N GLY A 113 7.35 -4.87 -16.00
CA GLY A 113 6.12 -5.56 -16.41
C GLY A 113 4.83 -4.77 -16.21
N ARG A 114 4.90 -3.51 -15.74
CA ARG A 114 3.73 -2.65 -15.59
C ARG A 114 3.21 -2.21 -16.97
N PRO A 115 1.93 -2.45 -17.32
CA PRO A 115 1.36 -1.89 -18.54
C PRO A 115 1.18 -0.36 -18.45
N ALA A 116 0.97 0.29 -19.60
CA ALA A 116 0.79 1.74 -19.66
C ALA A 116 -0.65 2.14 -19.29
N PHE A 117 -0.83 2.66 -18.08
CA PHE A 117 -2.08 3.25 -17.58
C PHE A 117 -1.80 4.23 -16.43
N GLU A 118 -2.84 4.96 -15.99
CA GLU A 118 -2.79 5.88 -14.84
C GLU A 118 -2.16 5.25 -13.59
N ALA A 119 -1.60 6.05 -12.69
CA ALA A 119 -1.06 5.54 -11.43
C ALA A 119 -2.14 4.82 -10.58
N ASP A 120 -1.74 3.67 -10.02
CA ASP A 120 -2.48 2.86 -9.05
C ASP A 120 -1.75 2.84 -7.70
N ASP A 121 -2.49 2.54 -6.63
CA ASP A 121 -1.98 2.54 -5.26
C ASP A 121 -0.89 1.47 -5.07
N GLN A 122 -1.05 0.27 -5.63
CA GLN A 122 -0.06 -0.81 -5.52
C GLN A 122 1.31 -0.41 -6.10
N SER A 123 1.32 0.05 -7.35
CA SER A 123 2.53 0.48 -8.04
C SER A 123 3.18 1.66 -7.31
N ALA A 124 2.39 2.62 -6.84
CA ALA A 124 2.90 3.76 -6.09
C ALA A 124 3.54 3.35 -4.76
N LEU A 125 2.97 2.36 -4.05
CA LEU A 125 3.57 1.82 -2.83
C LEU A 125 4.91 1.13 -3.12
N ILE A 126 4.96 0.27 -4.14
CA ILE A 126 6.20 -0.41 -4.55
C ILE A 126 7.29 0.62 -4.87
N TYR A 127 6.95 1.62 -5.69
CA TYR A 127 7.89 2.68 -6.05
C TYR A 127 8.35 3.49 -4.84
N LEU A 128 7.46 3.80 -3.90
CA LEU A 128 7.80 4.48 -2.65
C LEU A 128 8.75 3.66 -1.78
N LEU A 129 8.46 2.37 -1.60
CA LEU A 129 9.27 1.45 -0.80
C LEU A 129 10.67 1.29 -1.41
N LEU A 130 10.77 1.12 -2.73
CA LEU A 130 12.07 0.99 -3.41
C LEU A 130 12.88 2.30 -3.40
N SER A 131 12.22 3.44 -3.62
CA SER A 131 12.89 4.75 -3.68
C SER A 131 13.31 5.30 -2.31
N LYS A 132 12.64 4.87 -1.23
CA LYS A 132 12.88 5.35 0.14
C LYS A 132 13.00 4.20 1.14
N LYS A 133 13.69 3.13 0.75
CA LYS A 133 13.86 1.89 1.52
C LYS A 133 14.33 2.15 2.96
N ASP A 134 15.32 3.03 3.15
CA ASP A 134 15.93 3.31 4.46
C ASP A 134 14.95 4.02 5.41
N LYS A 135 13.87 4.62 4.87
CA LYS A 135 12.84 5.28 5.67
C LYS A 135 11.69 4.34 6.05
N TRP A 136 11.34 3.41 5.17
CA TRP A 136 10.07 2.67 5.28
C TRP A 136 10.22 1.17 5.50
N MET A 137 11.37 0.55 5.22
CA MET A 137 11.49 -0.92 5.28
C MET A 137 11.94 -1.49 6.62
N GLU A 138 12.31 -0.64 7.58
CA GLU A 138 12.67 -1.09 8.94
C GLU A 138 11.44 -1.37 9.82
N LYS A 139 10.24 -1.03 9.35
CA LYS A 139 8.97 -1.08 10.08
C LYS A 139 7.87 -1.67 9.23
#